data_AF-A0AAE1PVJ6-F1
#
_entry.id   AF-A0AAE1PVJ6-F1
#
_cell.length_a   1.000
_cell.length_b   1.000
_cell.length_c   1.000
_cell.angle_alpha   90.00
_cell.angle_beta   90.00
_cell.angle_gamma   90.00
#
_symmetry.space_group_name_H-M   'P 1'
#
loop_
_entity.id
_entity.type
_entity.pdbx_description
1 polymer ?
#
loop_
_entity_poly.entity_id
_entity_poly.type
_entity_poly.pdbx_seq_one_letter_code
_entity_poly.pdbx_strand_id
1 'polypeptide(L)'
;MIKQARAFCHVYNAAIPYGAKRLCTSKLIATDRAPAALFVPGHKGTTTASVVSPHLDFNNQLENLSDLENNIALRGLSINVHETASKWTEWRTVMGLKVEIEEKRSVVTKALKTLQKNPKQKERAEELKEQGRKLRSEAKVIMEKIWNLEETVIIPLLQLPNILHHSTPSMDKLLFSFLDKPTFTFSPKSHLELGKVSGEVEFLKNSPTSYYLKGNLALLELVFSYYFLSASRTHDFLTICNSDFVKAAVVEGSGVHYQERHAYNKLSSQEKREDPLHLVGGGSVPAFAAFVTKQIVEKAEQLPQKLATSGRNYIPVGEERQGLFGCRQRLVVDGFVMYIDKEGMDDKQNVDKLLMLLIQSYSKLGLHFRVIQYSGRSLSLAESAAFGVQMYSPYLDQYEEVGRISLCGNFISKRLWTLCKLEKKCAQFTSSIHIRFCNITGLLGLLMENSQTGHSAYVIPEYMQSLISEYLSH
;
A
#
# COMPACT_ATOMS: atom_id res chain seq x y z
N MET A 1 18.76 31.17 47.30
CA MET A 1 18.40 30.57 45.99
C MET A 1 16.90 30.23 45.94
N ILE A 2 16.07 31.23 46.24
CA ILE A 2 14.61 31.36 46.03
C ILE A 2 14.38 32.87 46.03
N LYS A 3 13.78 33.44 44.96
CA LYS A 3 12.96 34.69 44.89
C LYS A 3 13.06 35.34 43.51
N GLN A 4 11.95 35.98 43.12
CA GLN A 4 11.64 36.73 41.89
C GLN A 4 11.10 35.81 40.77
N ALA A 5 9.88 35.95 40.25
CA ALA A 5 9.06 37.14 40.13
C ALA A 5 7.55 36.83 40.21
N ARG A 6 6.87 37.46 41.17
CA ARG A 6 5.47 37.87 41.10
C ARG A 6 5.48 39.38 40.89
N ALA A 7 5.05 39.84 39.72
CA ALA A 7 4.40 41.13 39.50
C ALA A 7 4.24 41.32 37.99
N PHE A 8 3.07 41.01 37.45
CA PHE A 8 2.36 41.82 36.45
C PHE A 8 1.01 41.11 36.18
N CYS A 9 0.12 41.23 37.17
CA CYS A 9 -1.32 41.13 36.97
C CYS A 9 -1.81 42.56 36.74
N HIS A 10 -2.30 42.86 35.54
CA HIS A 10 -3.55 43.57 35.32
C HIS A 10 -3.76 43.80 33.82
N VAL A 11 -5.03 43.84 33.43
CA VAL A 11 -5.59 44.18 32.12
C VAL A 11 -5.64 43.01 31.11
N TYR A 12 -6.69 42.19 31.23
CA TYR A 12 -7.79 42.13 30.24
C TYR A 12 -8.75 40.99 30.63
N ASN A 13 -9.74 41.31 31.47
CA ASN A 13 -10.98 40.56 31.57
C ASN A 13 -12.01 41.32 30.73
N ALA A 14 -12.28 40.83 29.53
CA ALA A 14 -13.46 41.19 28.76
C ALA A 14 -13.98 39.90 28.11
N ALA A 15 -15.19 39.52 28.50
CA ALA A 15 -16.00 38.50 27.84
C ALA A 15 -16.33 38.94 26.39
N ILE A 16 -16.96 38.01 25.62
CA ILE A 16 -17.68 38.13 24.32
C ILE A 16 -16.96 37.36 23.18
N PRO A 17 -17.65 36.61 22.28
CA PRO A 17 -18.80 35.71 22.45
C PRO A 17 -18.64 34.37 21.66
N TYR A 18 -19.60 33.46 21.85
CA TYR A 18 -19.89 32.39 20.88
C TYR A 18 -20.18 32.98 19.49
N GLY A 19 -19.40 32.59 18.48
CA GLY A 19 -19.69 32.95 17.09
C GLY A 19 -18.46 33.28 16.24
N ALA A 20 -17.57 32.31 16.04
CA ALA A 20 -16.56 32.40 14.99
C ALA A 20 -16.72 31.20 14.05
N LYS A 21 -17.18 31.49 12.83
CA LYS A 21 -17.20 30.56 11.70
C LYS A 21 -15.85 29.84 11.62
N ARG A 22 -15.87 28.50 11.64
CA ARG A 22 -14.70 27.64 11.37
C ARG A 22 -14.13 28.00 9.99
N LEU A 23 -13.14 28.89 9.97
CA LEU A 23 -12.18 28.98 8.87
C LEU A 23 -11.12 27.91 9.12
N CYS A 24 -11.51 26.66 8.91
CA CYS A 24 -10.56 25.56 8.73
C CYS A 24 -10.66 25.10 7.29
N THR A 25 -10.41 26.02 6.35
CA THR A 25 -9.98 25.63 5.01
C THR A 25 -8.52 25.25 5.15
N SER A 26 -8.25 23.98 5.49
CA SER A 26 -6.99 23.37 5.14
C SER A 26 -6.93 23.38 3.62
N LYS A 27 -6.38 24.46 3.04
CA LYS A 27 -5.89 24.40 1.68
C LYS A 27 -4.82 23.32 1.71
N LEU A 28 -5.20 22.11 1.28
CA LEU A 28 -4.28 21.14 0.72
C LEU A 28 -3.30 21.97 -0.10
N ILE A 29 -2.04 21.96 0.31
CA ILE A 29 -0.98 22.56 -0.47
C ILE A 29 -1.10 21.87 -1.82
N ALA A 30 -1.61 22.58 -2.82
CA ALA A 30 -1.63 22.15 -4.20
C ALA A 30 -0.17 22.05 -4.60
N THR A 31 0.42 20.88 -4.35
CA THR A 31 1.78 20.60 -4.77
C THR A 31 1.72 20.52 -6.28
N ASP A 32 2.54 21.33 -6.94
CA ASP A 32 2.85 21.36 -8.38
C ASP A 32 3.50 20.05 -8.88
N ARG A 33 3.06 18.89 -8.34
CA ARG A 33 3.66 17.58 -8.54
C ARG A 33 2.97 16.84 -9.67
N ALA A 34 3.76 16.02 -10.35
CA ALA A 34 3.31 15.14 -11.42
C ALA A 34 2.15 14.24 -10.93
N PRO A 35 1.13 13.99 -11.78
CA PRO A 35 -0.05 13.22 -11.39
C PRO A 35 0.27 11.75 -11.02
N ALA A 36 1.43 11.23 -11.40
CA ALA A 36 1.98 9.95 -10.92
C ALA A 36 3.42 10.12 -10.43
N ALA A 37 3.77 9.44 -9.33
CA ALA A 37 5.13 9.27 -8.82
C ALA A 37 5.81 8.02 -9.41
N LEU A 38 5.06 6.98 -9.78
CA LEU A 38 5.58 5.74 -10.34
C LEU A 38 6.11 5.90 -11.77
N PHE A 39 5.56 6.85 -12.54
CA PHE A 39 5.93 7.08 -13.93
C PHE A 39 6.25 8.55 -14.16
N VAL A 40 7.44 8.83 -14.69
CA VAL A 40 7.91 10.17 -15.03
C VAL A 40 7.85 10.35 -16.55
N PRO A 41 6.96 11.21 -17.07
CA PRO A 41 6.92 11.52 -18.50
C PRO A 41 8.27 12.03 -19.01
N GLY A 42 8.60 11.72 -20.26
CA GLY A 42 9.92 12.02 -20.84
C GLY A 42 10.28 13.50 -20.81
N HIS A 43 9.31 14.41 -20.99
CA HIS A 43 9.54 15.86 -20.89
C HIS A 43 9.92 16.33 -19.47
N LYS A 44 9.66 15.51 -18.44
CA LYS A 44 10.02 15.76 -17.03
C LYS A 44 11.24 14.97 -16.56
N GLY A 45 11.84 14.13 -17.42
CA GLY A 45 12.94 13.23 -17.06
C GLY A 45 14.26 13.94 -16.68
N THR A 46 14.46 15.18 -17.11
CA THR A 46 15.63 16.00 -16.68
C THR A 46 15.43 16.66 -15.32
N THR A 47 14.18 16.79 -14.91
CA THR A 47 13.75 17.55 -13.72
C THR A 47 13.40 16.69 -12.52
N THR A 48 13.17 15.40 -12.73
CA THR A 48 12.64 14.45 -11.75
C THR A 48 13.38 13.14 -11.89
N ALA A 49 13.94 12.63 -10.79
CA ALA A 49 14.56 11.31 -10.76
C ALA A 49 13.48 10.23 -10.81
N SER A 50 13.73 9.14 -11.54
CA SER A 50 12.87 7.94 -11.51
C SER A 50 13.53 6.87 -10.63
N VAL A 51 12.78 6.38 -9.65
CA VAL A 51 13.21 5.24 -8.83
C VAL A 51 13.18 3.95 -9.65
N VAL A 52 12.10 3.74 -10.39
CA VAL A 52 11.83 2.55 -11.21
C VAL A 52 10.80 2.94 -12.27
N SER A 53 10.82 2.24 -13.41
CA SER A 53 9.79 2.38 -14.44
C SER A 53 8.94 1.12 -14.44
N PRO A 54 7.61 1.21 -14.36
CA PRO A 54 6.74 0.05 -14.36
C PRO A 54 6.79 -0.66 -15.72
N HIS A 55 6.55 -1.97 -15.69
CA HIS A 55 6.30 -2.74 -16.91
C HIS A 55 4.90 -2.43 -17.45
N LEU A 56 4.85 -1.68 -18.55
CA LEU A 56 3.62 -1.24 -19.20
C LEU A 56 3.13 -2.31 -20.19
N ASP A 57 2.48 -3.35 -19.66
CA ASP A 57 1.79 -4.35 -20.48
C ASP A 57 0.33 -4.49 -20.06
N PHE A 58 -0.52 -3.77 -20.80
CA PHE A 58 -1.97 -3.76 -20.64
C PHE A 58 -2.68 -4.53 -21.77
N ASN A 59 -1.94 -5.19 -22.68
CA ASN A 59 -2.53 -5.81 -23.87
C ASN A 59 -3.57 -6.86 -23.49
N ASN A 60 -3.19 -7.81 -22.63
CA ASN A 60 -4.10 -8.87 -22.19
C ASN A 60 -5.35 -8.32 -21.49
N GLN A 61 -5.21 -7.21 -20.73
CA GLN A 61 -6.34 -6.58 -20.02
C GLN A 61 -7.27 -5.82 -20.98
N LEU A 62 -6.72 -5.19 -22.01
CA LEU A 62 -7.46 -4.32 -22.93
C LEU A 62 -7.90 -5.02 -24.24
N GLU A 63 -7.46 -6.25 -24.48
CA GLU A 63 -7.97 -7.10 -25.56
C GLU A 63 -9.30 -7.76 -25.18
N ASN A 64 -9.52 -8.04 -23.90
CA ASN A 64 -10.76 -8.61 -23.37
C ASN A 64 -11.56 -7.57 -22.57
N LEU A 65 -12.23 -6.66 -23.30
CA LEU A 65 -12.95 -5.54 -22.71
C LEU A 65 -14.10 -5.98 -21.79
N SER A 66 -14.80 -7.07 -22.11
CA SER A 66 -15.90 -7.58 -21.29
C SER A 66 -15.44 -8.01 -19.90
N ASP A 67 -14.29 -8.69 -19.81
CA ASP A 67 -13.76 -9.12 -18.51
C ASP A 67 -13.28 -7.91 -17.69
N LEU A 68 -12.68 -6.91 -18.35
CA LEU A 68 -12.25 -5.68 -17.69
C LEU A 68 -13.46 -4.85 -17.19
N GLU A 69 -14.52 -4.73 -17.99
CA GLU A 69 -15.78 -4.09 -17.58
C GLU A 69 -16.40 -4.76 -16.37
N ASN A 70 -16.50 -6.10 -16.40
CA ASN A 70 -16.99 -6.88 -15.27
C ASN A 70 -16.12 -6.68 -14.03
N ASN A 71 -14.80 -6.70 -14.19
CA ASN A 71 -13.83 -6.47 -13.09
C ASN A 71 -14.01 -5.08 -12.45
N ILE A 72 -14.17 -4.03 -13.26
CA ILE A 72 -14.39 -2.66 -12.80
C ILE A 72 -15.75 -2.52 -12.10
N ALA A 73 -16.79 -3.11 -12.67
CA ALA A 73 -18.15 -3.09 -12.11
C ALA A 73 -18.22 -3.80 -10.74
N LEU A 74 -17.59 -4.98 -10.62
CA LEU A 74 -17.51 -5.73 -9.36
C LEU A 74 -16.72 -4.98 -8.27
N ARG A 75 -15.79 -4.11 -8.66
CA ARG A 75 -15.06 -3.22 -7.74
C ARG A 75 -15.82 -1.94 -7.40
N GLY A 76 -16.93 -1.65 -8.08
CA GLY A 76 -17.68 -0.40 -7.90
C GLY A 76 -16.94 0.84 -8.40
N LEU A 77 -16.01 0.66 -9.35
CA LEU A 77 -15.24 1.76 -9.94
C LEU A 77 -15.96 2.31 -11.17
N SER A 78 -15.76 3.59 -11.45
CA SER A 78 -16.33 4.28 -12.63
C SER A 78 -15.22 4.61 -13.61
N ILE A 79 -14.81 3.63 -14.42
CA ILE A 79 -13.76 3.78 -15.44
C ILE A 79 -14.35 3.48 -16.81
N ASN A 80 -14.14 4.36 -17.78
CA ASN A 80 -14.57 4.16 -19.16
C ASN A 80 -13.59 3.21 -19.89
N VAL A 81 -13.94 1.93 -19.96
CA VAL A 81 -13.09 0.88 -20.53
C VAL A 81 -12.86 1.08 -22.02
N HIS A 82 -13.89 1.43 -22.78
CA HIS A 82 -13.78 1.66 -24.23
C HIS A 82 -12.88 2.85 -24.57
N GLU A 83 -13.04 3.98 -23.85
CA GLU A 83 -12.17 5.14 -24.03
C GLU A 83 -10.71 4.80 -23.66
N THR A 84 -10.52 4.06 -22.57
CA THR A 84 -9.20 3.61 -22.12
C THR A 84 -8.52 2.72 -23.17
N ALA A 85 -9.25 1.76 -23.74
CA ALA A 85 -8.74 0.87 -24.80
C ALA A 85 -8.44 1.62 -26.11
N SER A 86 -9.26 2.60 -26.46
CA SER A 86 -9.03 3.47 -27.62
C SER A 86 -7.74 4.28 -27.45
N LYS A 87 -7.55 4.93 -26.29
CA LYS A 87 -6.33 5.67 -25.93
C LYS A 87 -5.09 4.78 -25.91
N TRP A 88 -5.19 3.55 -25.39
CA TRP A 88 -4.10 2.58 -25.45
C TRP A 88 -3.73 2.19 -26.87
N THR A 89 -4.72 2.03 -27.74
CA THR A 89 -4.48 1.74 -29.16
C THR A 89 -3.76 2.90 -29.84
N GLU A 90 -4.16 4.14 -29.57
CA GLU A 90 -3.44 5.33 -30.06
C GLU A 90 -1.99 5.35 -29.57
N TRP A 91 -1.76 5.10 -28.27
CA TRP A 91 -0.41 4.99 -27.71
C TRP A 91 0.44 3.96 -28.45
N ARG A 92 -0.08 2.75 -28.67
CA ARG A 92 0.63 1.69 -29.42
C ARG A 92 0.96 2.12 -30.84
N THR A 93 0.02 2.76 -31.54
CA THR A 93 0.25 3.26 -32.90
C THR A 93 1.39 4.29 -32.92
N VAL A 94 1.37 5.26 -32.01
CA VAL A 94 2.42 6.29 -31.94
C VAL A 94 3.78 5.69 -31.57
N MET A 95 3.80 4.70 -30.66
CA MET A 95 5.02 3.97 -30.32
C MET A 95 5.56 3.14 -31.51
N GLY A 96 4.69 2.55 -32.34
CA GLY A 96 5.08 1.90 -33.58
C GLY A 96 5.73 2.88 -34.57
N LEU A 97 5.12 4.05 -34.77
CA LEU A 97 5.68 5.10 -35.64
C LEU A 97 7.05 5.60 -35.14
N LYS A 98 7.25 5.67 -33.82
CA LYS A 98 8.56 6.00 -33.23
C LYS A 98 9.62 4.98 -33.66
N VAL A 99 9.32 3.68 -33.54
CA VAL A 99 10.25 2.61 -33.94
C VAL A 99 10.58 2.70 -35.43
N GLU A 100 9.57 2.87 -36.29
CA GLU A 100 9.78 3.03 -37.74
C GLU A 100 10.70 4.21 -38.09
N ILE A 101 10.52 5.35 -37.42
CA ILE A 101 11.38 6.53 -37.65
C ILE A 101 12.78 6.31 -37.12
N GLU A 102 12.96 5.64 -35.98
CA GLU A 102 14.28 5.27 -35.46
C GLU A 102 15.01 4.32 -36.41
N GLU A 103 14.32 3.34 -37.00
CA GLU A 103 14.84 2.44 -38.03
C GLU A 103 15.25 3.20 -39.29
N LYS A 104 14.35 4.02 -39.85
CA LYS A 104 14.64 4.88 -41.03
C LYS A 104 15.86 5.77 -40.77
N ARG A 105 15.96 6.39 -39.58
CA ARG A 105 17.11 7.22 -39.18
C ARG A 105 18.40 6.40 -39.08
N SER A 106 18.33 5.18 -38.55
CA SER A 106 19.48 4.27 -38.48
C SER A 106 20.00 3.91 -39.87
N VAL A 107 19.09 3.59 -40.81
CA VAL A 107 19.41 3.30 -42.21
C VAL A 107 20.06 4.52 -42.89
N VAL A 108 19.46 5.71 -42.79
CA VAL A 108 20.02 6.95 -43.36
C VAL A 108 21.40 7.26 -42.77
N THR A 109 21.59 7.08 -41.45
CA THR A 109 22.87 7.30 -40.78
C THR A 109 23.95 6.33 -41.28
N LYS A 110 23.61 5.06 -41.47
CA LYS A 110 24.52 4.06 -42.06
C LYS A 110 24.88 4.41 -43.50
N ALA A 111 23.89 4.78 -44.32
CA ALA A 111 24.10 5.18 -45.71
C ALA A 111 25.02 6.41 -45.83
N LEU A 112 24.82 7.43 -45.00
CA LEU A 112 25.69 8.61 -44.95
C LEU A 112 27.14 8.28 -44.57
N LYS A 113 27.36 7.38 -43.60
CA LYS A 113 28.71 6.92 -43.22
C LYS A 113 29.41 6.20 -44.37
N THR A 114 28.68 5.40 -45.16
CA THR A 114 29.23 4.71 -46.32
C THR A 114 29.61 5.68 -47.44
N LEU A 115 28.78 6.70 -47.69
CA LEU A 115 29.02 7.71 -48.73
C LEU A 115 30.16 8.67 -48.38
N GLN A 116 30.40 8.96 -47.10
CA GLN A 116 31.57 9.73 -46.67
C GLN A 116 32.90 9.06 -47.04
N LYS A 117 32.92 7.73 -47.19
CA LYS A 117 34.09 6.97 -47.66
C LYS A 117 34.27 7.01 -49.18
N ASN A 118 33.31 7.54 -49.94
CA ASN A 118 33.33 7.52 -51.41
C ASN A 118 32.83 8.87 -51.99
N PRO A 119 33.70 9.89 -52.11
CA PRO A 119 33.32 11.29 -52.35
C PRO A 119 32.75 11.61 -53.75
N LYS A 120 32.54 10.61 -54.63
CA LYS A 120 32.04 10.80 -56.00
C LYS A 120 30.52 10.97 -56.11
N GLN A 121 29.76 10.85 -55.01
CA GLN A 121 28.28 10.92 -55.00
C GLN A 121 27.75 12.05 -54.11
N LYS A 122 28.13 13.31 -54.43
CA LYS A 122 27.71 14.50 -53.66
C LYS A 122 26.19 14.70 -53.63
N GLU A 123 25.51 14.53 -54.75
CA GLU A 123 24.06 14.73 -54.86
C GLU A 123 23.28 13.76 -53.96
N ARG A 124 23.63 12.46 -54.02
CA ARG A 124 23.05 11.44 -53.14
C ARG A 124 23.30 11.68 -51.66
N ALA A 125 24.46 12.26 -51.32
CA ALA A 125 24.77 12.63 -49.95
C ALA A 125 23.91 13.81 -49.45
N GLU A 126 23.63 14.80 -50.31
CA GLU A 126 22.72 15.90 -49.98
C GLU A 126 21.27 15.42 -49.84
N GLU A 127 20.79 14.54 -50.71
CA GLU A 127 19.45 13.90 -50.57
C GLU A 127 19.28 13.20 -49.22
N LEU A 128 20.27 12.39 -48.80
CA LEU A 128 20.22 11.68 -47.53
C LEU A 128 20.33 12.62 -46.33
N LYS A 129 21.08 13.73 -46.44
CA LYS A 129 21.08 14.77 -45.40
C LYS A 129 19.71 15.40 -45.26
N GLU A 130 19.04 15.70 -46.37
CA GLU A 130 17.70 16.27 -46.36
C GLU A 130 16.66 15.29 -45.80
N GLN A 131 16.70 14.02 -46.21
CA GLN A 131 15.90 12.95 -45.59
C GLN A 131 16.17 12.85 -44.08
N GLY A 132 17.43 12.93 -43.66
CA GLY A 132 17.82 12.94 -42.26
C GLY A 132 17.27 14.14 -41.48
N ARG A 133 17.17 15.32 -42.11
CA ARG A 133 16.54 16.52 -41.53
C ARG A 133 15.03 16.32 -41.37
N LYS A 134 14.33 15.82 -42.39
CA LYS A 134 12.89 15.51 -42.35
C LYS A 134 12.56 14.48 -41.27
N LEU A 135 13.31 13.37 -41.21
CA LEU A 135 13.13 12.36 -40.17
C LEU A 135 13.39 12.91 -38.76
N ARG A 136 14.28 13.91 -38.62
CA ARG A 136 14.51 14.58 -37.33
C ARG A 136 13.33 15.46 -36.93
N SER A 137 12.73 16.20 -37.86
CA SER A 137 11.52 16.97 -37.57
C SER A 137 10.33 16.07 -37.25
N GLU A 138 10.14 14.98 -37.99
CA GLU A 138 9.10 13.98 -37.71
C GLU A 138 9.30 13.33 -36.34
N ALA A 139 10.53 12.94 -36.00
CA ALA A 139 10.85 12.40 -34.68
C ALA A 139 10.51 13.40 -33.55
N LYS A 140 10.74 14.70 -33.76
CA LYS A 140 10.41 15.73 -32.76
C LYS A 140 8.90 15.80 -32.52
N VAL A 141 8.10 15.83 -33.59
CA VAL A 141 6.62 15.86 -33.52
C VAL A 141 6.09 14.62 -32.83
N ILE A 142 6.62 13.43 -33.15
CA ILE A 142 6.21 12.19 -32.49
C ILE A 142 6.58 12.18 -31.02
N MET A 143 7.76 12.68 -30.65
CA MET A 143 8.16 12.76 -29.24
C MET A 143 7.25 13.70 -28.43
N GLU A 144 6.84 14.84 -28.99
CA GLU A 144 5.85 15.73 -28.36
C GLU A 144 4.50 15.03 -28.17
N LYS A 145 4.05 14.25 -29.17
CA LYS A 145 2.83 13.44 -29.07
C LYS A 145 2.95 12.35 -27.99
N ILE A 146 4.09 11.67 -27.91
CA ILE A 146 4.38 10.66 -26.89
C ILE A 146 4.29 11.28 -25.50
N TRP A 147 4.92 12.43 -25.27
CA TRP A 147 4.88 13.09 -23.96
C TRP A 147 3.46 13.46 -23.52
N ASN A 148 2.61 13.88 -24.45
CA ASN A 148 1.20 14.13 -24.15
C ASN A 148 0.44 12.82 -23.81
N LEU A 149 0.70 11.74 -24.55
CA LEU A 149 0.06 10.45 -24.30
C LEU A 149 0.57 9.78 -23.02
N GLU A 150 1.82 10.00 -22.63
CA GLU A 150 2.34 9.57 -21.33
C GLU A 150 1.51 10.14 -20.16
N GLU A 151 1.09 11.40 -20.24
CA GLU A 151 0.25 12.02 -19.21
C GLU A 151 -1.23 11.62 -19.32
N THR A 152 -1.75 11.56 -20.54
CA THR A 152 -3.20 11.37 -20.79
C THR A 152 -3.63 9.91 -20.91
N VAL A 153 -2.68 8.98 -21.08
CA VAL A 153 -2.92 7.54 -21.26
C VAL A 153 -2.22 6.71 -20.21
N ILE A 154 -0.88 6.82 -20.08
CA ILE A 154 -0.11 5.94 -19.19
C ILE A 154 -0.46 6.17 -17.73
N ILE A 155 -0.54 7.42 -17.28
CA ILE A 155 -0.88 7.74 -15.89
C ILE A 155 -2.28 7.22 -15.49
N PRO A 156 -3.36 7.45 -16.29
CA PRO A 156 -4.65 6.83 -16.04
C PRO A 156 -4.62 5.29 -16.07
N LEU A 157 -3.88 4.67 -17.00
CA LEU A 157 -3.76 3.21 -17.07
C LEU A 157 -3.12 2.62 -15.81
N LEU A 158 -2.19 3.33 -15.18
CA LEU A 158 -1.61 2.91 -13.90
C LEU A 158 -2.63 2.92 -12.75
N GLN A 159 -3.78 3.58 -12.89
CA GLN A 159 -4.88 3.51 -11.91
C GLN A 159 -5.83 2.33 -12.14
N LEU A 160 -5.65 1.55 -13.22
CA LEU A 160 -6.41 0.32 -13.40
C LEU A 160 -6.14 -0.64 -12.22
N PRO A 161 -7.19 -1.21 -11.62
CA PRO A 161 -7.02 -2.17 -10.55
C PRO A 161 -6.47 -3.49 -11.10
N ASN A 162 -5.96 -4.32 -10.20
CA ASN A 162 -5.65 -5.69 -10.50
C ASN A 162 -6.90 -6.45 -11.01
N ILE A 163 -6.68 -7.54 -11.73
CA ILE A 163 -7.76 -8.43 -12.13
C ILE A 163 -8.21 -9.22 -10.90
N LEU A 164 -9.51 -9.29 -10.66
CA LEU A 164 -10.09 -10.09 -9.60
C LEU A 164 -9.75 -11.56 -9.82
N HIS A 165 -9.33 -12.23 -8.76
CA HIS A 165 -9.14 -13.67 -8.78
C HIS A 165 -10.50 -14.35 -8.98
N HIS A 166 -10.54 -15.46 -9.72
CA HIS A 166 -11.79 -16.16 -10.07
C HIS A 166 -12.58 -16.65 -8.84
N SER A 167 -11.92 -16.80 -7.69
CA SER A 167 -12.56 -17.18 -6.42
C SER A 167 -13.21 -16.02 -5.68
N THR A 168 -13.03 -14.77 -6.13
CA THR A 168 -13.57 -13.58 -5.46
C THR A 168 -15.09 -13.58 -5.56
N PRO A 169 -15.83 -13.53 -4.44
CA PRO A 169 -17.27 -13.57 -4.47
C PRO A 169 -17.86 -12.21 -4.89
N SER A 170 -19.11 -12.23 -5.37
CA SER A 170 -19.86 -11.02 -5.71
C SER A 170 -20.24 -10.19 -4.47
N MET A 171 -20.42 -10.85 -3.33
CA MET A 171 -20.71 -10.27 -2.02
C MET A 171 -19.80 -10.90 -0.97
N ASP A 172 -19.52 -10.17 0.11
CA ASP A 172 -18.68 -10.69 1.20
C ASP A 172 -19.25 -12.01 1.73
N LYS A 173 -18.38 -13.02 1.86
CA LYS A 173 -18.75 -14.40 2.20
C LYS A 173 -18.16 -14.80 3.54
N LEU A 174 -19.00 -15.24 4.48
CA LEU A 174 -18.55 -15.86 5.73
C LEU A 174 -17.93 -17.23 5.45
N LEU A 175 -16.69 -17.44 5.90
CA LEU A 175 -15.96 -18.70 5.75
C LEU A 175 -15.88 -19.49 7.05
N PHE A 176 -15.75 -18.79 8.18
CA PHE A 176 -15.54 -19.41 9.49
C PHE A 176 -16.01 -18.48 10.61
N SER A 177 -16.47 -19.05 11.72
CA SER A 177 -16.81 -18.34 12.95
C SER A 177 -16.30 -19.14 14.15
N PHE A 178 -15.76 -18.44 15.15
CA PHE A 178 -15.24 -19.03 16.38
C PHE A 178 -15.97 -18.45 17.58
N LEU A 179 -16.49 -19.33 18.45
CA LEU A 179 -17.37 -19.01 19.58
C LEU A 179 -18.65 -18.26 19.17
N ASP A 180 -19.59 -18.18 20.10
CA ASP A 180 -20.76 -17.31 19.96
C ASP A 180 -20.39 -15.86 20.30
N LYS A 181 -21.19 -14.91 19.78
CA LYS A 181 -21.06 -13.50 20.17
C LYS A 181 -21.24 -13.36 21.70
N PRO A 182 -20.44 -12.52 22.38
CA PRO A 182 -20.59 -12.32 23.81
C PRO A 182 -21.96 -11.71 24.14
N THR A 183 -22.59 -12.20 25.21
CA THR A 183 -23.82 -11.65 25.76
C THR A 183 -23.55 -11.03 27.12
N PHE A 184 -23.95 -9.78 27.32
CA PHE A 184 -23.78 -9.06 28.58
C PHE A 184 -25.14 -8.84 29.25
N THR A 185 -25.19 -8.96 30.59
CA THR A 185 -26.37 -8.59 31.40
C THR A 185 -26.47 -7.08 31.66
N PHE A 186 -25.60 -6.30 31.03
CA PHE A 186 -25.48 -4.86 31.13
C PHE A 186 -25.18 -4.26 29.75
N SER A 187 -25.33 -2.93 29.61
CA SER A 187 -24.97 -2.24 28.37
C SER A 187 -23.44 -2.16 28.23
N PRO A 188 -22.83 -2.76 27.18
CA PRO A 188 -21.39 -2.77 27.00
C PRO A 188 -20.86 -1.35 26.78
N LYS A 189 -19.70 -1.06 27.38
CA LYS A 189 -19.04 0.25 27.25
C LYS A 189 -18.05 0.25 26.10
N SER A 190 -17.64 1.43 25.64
CA SER A 190 -16.55 1.54 24.67
C SER A 190 -15.20 1.31 25.33
N HIS A 191 -14.20 0.85 24.58
CA HIS A 191 -12.81 0.82 25.08
C HIS A 191 -12.28 2.21 25.48
N LEU A 192 -12.84 3.29 24.95
CA LEU A 192 -12.56 4.68 25.37
C LEU A 192 -12.97 4.93 26.82
N GLU A 193 -14.20 4.53 27.18
CA GLU A 193 -14.71 4.69 28.53
C GLU A 193 -13.95 3.79 29.51
N LEU A 194 -13.77 2.51 29.15
CA LEU A 194 -12.99 1.57 29.95
C LEU A 194 -11.56 2.04 30.18
N GLY A 195 -10.87 2.47 29.12
CA GLY A 195 -9.48 2.89 29.20
C GLY A 195 -9.30 4.16 30.02
N LYS A 196 -10.31 5.04 30.03
CA LYS A 196 -10.36 6.20 30.90
C LYS A 196 -10.58 5.81 32.37
N VAL A 197 -11.43 4.83 32.65
CA VAL A 197 -11.70 4.34 34.02
C VAL A 197 -10.49 3.59 34.58
N SER A 198 -9.87 2.72 33.78
CA SER A 198 -8.66 1.99 34.21
C SER A 198 -7.41 2.87 34.24
N GLY A 199 -7.40 3.98 33.49
CA GLY A 199 -6.25 4.86 33.33
C GLY A 199 -5.18 4.30 32.38
N GLU A 200 -5.46 3.19 31.67
CA GLU A 200 -4.51 2.52 30.79
C GLU A 200 -4.50 3.04 29.36
N VAL A 201 -5.51 3.82 28.96
CA VAL A 201 -5.55 4.49 27.66
C VAL A 201 -5.76 5.98 27.86
N GLU A 202 -4.84 6.80 27.35
CA GLU A 202 -4.96 8.25 27.36
C GLU A 202 -4.82 8.82 25.95
N PHE A 203 -5.87 9.49 25.47
CA PHE A 203 -5.84 10.23 24.21
C PHE A 203 -5.44 11.68 24.45
N LEU A 204 -4.63 12.24 23.55
CA LEU A 204 -4.21 13.63 23.65
C LEU A 204 -5.39 14.58 23.34
N LYS A 205 -5.64 15.55 24.22
CA LYS A 205 -6.74 16.52 24.07
C LYS A 205 -6.66 17.33 22.76
N ASN A 206 -5.45 17.62 22.30
CA ASN A 206 -5.18 18.37 21.07
C ASN A 206 -4.94 17.46 19.84
N SER A 207 -4.92 16.14 20.03
CA SER A 207 -4.75 15.16 18.96
C SER A 207 -5.49 13.87 19.34
N PRO A 208 -6.83 13.82 19.15
CA PRO A 208 -7.65 12.69 19.61
C PRO A 208 -7.38 11.36 18.87
N THR A 209 -6.49 11.37 17.87
CA THR A 209 -5.98 10.18 17.16
C THR A 209 -4.61 9.71 17.67
N SER A 210 -4.04 10.40 18.65
CA SER A 210 -2.79 10.07 19.32
C SER A 210 -3.09 9.56 20.72
N TYR A 211 -2.45 8.45 21.10
CA TYR A 211 -2.75 7.74 22.34
C TYR A 211 -1.48 7.36 23.09
N TYR A 212 -1.64 7.16 24.39
CA TYR A 212 -0.66 6.53 25.27
C TYR A 212 -1.31 5.31 25.91
N LEU A 213 -0.63 4.16 25.84
CA LEU A 213 -0.98 2.97 26.61
C LEU A 213 -0.15 2.97 27.90
N LYS A 214 -0.73 2.50 29.00
CA LYS A 214 -0.06 2.37 30.30
C LYS A 214 -0.35 0.99 30.89
N GLY A 215 0.44 0.61 31.90
CA GLY A 215 0.20 -0.61 32.68
C GLY A 215 0.21 -1.88 31.83
N ASN A 216 -0.73 -2.77 32.12
CA ASN A 216 -0.80 -4.08 31.47
C ASN A 216 -1.17 -3.97 29.99
N LEU A 217 -1.95 -2.96 29.61
CA LEU A 217 -2.31 -2.74 28.21
C LEU A 217 -1.10 -2.35 27.34
N ALA A 218 -0.15 -1.58 27.90
CA ALA A 218 1.11 -1.28 27.23
C ALA A 218 2.00 -2.53 27.08
N LEU A 219 2.04 -3.38 28.12
CA LEU A 219 2.74 -4.67 28.05
C LEU A 219 2.10 -5.59 26.99
N LEU A 220 0.77 -5.64 26.92
CA LEU A 220 0.06 -6.42 25.91
C LEU A 220 0.36 -5.96 24.47
N GLU A 221 0.59 -4.67 24.22
CA GLU A 221 1.04 -4.20 22.89
C GLU A 221 2.36 -4.90 22.48
N LEU A 222 3.31 -5.05 23.40
CA LEU A 222 4.59 -5.73 23.17
C LEU A 222 4.44 -7.26 23.07
N VAL A 223 3.68 -7.85 23.99
CA VAL A 223 3.45 -9.29 24.07
C VAL A 223 2.72 -9.80 22.83
N PHE A 224 1.68 -9.11 22.36
CA PHE A 224 0.99 -9.49 21.13
C PHE A 224 1.88 -9.35 19.89
N SER A 225 2.75 -8.33 19.86
CA SER A 225 3.76 -8.21 18.80
C SER A 225 4.67 -9.43 18.76
N TYR A 226 5.20 -9.84 19.91
CA TYR A 226 6.02 -11.05 20.02
C TYR A 226 5.23 -12.33 19.68
N TYR A 227 4.00 -12.45 20.17
CA TYR A 227 3.12 -13.60 19.95
C TYR A 227 2.85 -13.85 18.46
N PHE A 228 2.39 -12.83 17.73
CA PHE A 228 2.08 -12.98 16.30
C PHE A 228 3.33 -13.14 15.45
N LEU A 229 4.45 -12.49 15.81
CA LEU A 229 5.74 -12.74 15.15
C LEU A 229 6.21 -14.18 15.37
N SER A 230 6.10 -14.70 16.59
CA SER A 230 6.46 -16.09 16.91
C SER A 230 5.58 -17.09 16.17
N ALA A 231 4.27 -16.84 16.07
CA ALA A 231 3.36 -17.63 15.25
C ALA A 231 3.81 -17.66 13.78
N SER A 232 4.20 -16.51 13.20
CA SER A 232 4.69 -16.46 11.82
C SER A 232 5.94 -17.34 11.57
N ARG A 233 6.86 -17.42 12.55
CA ARG A 233 8.10 -18.21 12.44
C ARG A 233 7.84 -19.71 12.35
N THR A 234 6.74 -20.19 12.91
CA THR A 234 6.33 -21.60 12.76
C THR A 234 5.95 -21.99 11.32
N HIS A 235 5.79 -20.99 10.44
CA HIS A 235 5.44 -21.14 9.03
C HIS A 235 6.55 -20.59 8.11
N ASP A 236 7.81 -20.63 8.57
CA ASP A 236 9.03 -20.26 7.85
C ASP A 236 9.14 -18.78 7.46
N PHE A 237 8.43 -17.88 8.14
CA PHE A 237 8.64 -16.45 7.96
C PHE A 237 9.97 -16.01 8.58
N LEU A 238 10.79 -15.34 7.79
CA LEU A 238 11.97 -14.62 8.27
C LEU A 238 11.53 -13.32 8.93
N THR A 239 11.82 -13.16 10.22
CA THR A 239 11.60 -11.91 10.93
C THR A 239 12.61 -10.85 10.47
N ILE A 240 12.11 -9.69 10.07
CA ILE A 240 12.91 -8.54 9.62
C ILE A 240 12.52 -7.25 10.36
N CYS A 241 13.41 -6.26 10.34
CA CYS A 241 13.13 -4.88 10.70
C CYS A 241 13.41 -4.00 9.47
N ASN A 242 12.55 -3.03 9.18
CA ASN A 242 12.60 -2.26 7.94
C ASN A 242 12.27 -0.77 8.16
N SER A 243 12.35 0.01 7.08
CA SER A 243 12.20 1.47 7.11
C SER A 243 10.74 1.91 7.24
N ASP A 244 10.50 2.89 8.10
CA ASP A 244 9.22 3.61 8.17
C ASP A 244 9.01 4.59 7.01
N PHE A 245 10.08 4.95 6.31
CA PHE A 245 10.09 5.93 5.22
C PHE A 245 10.35 5.28 3.87
N VAL A 246 9.51 5.59 2.89
CA VAL A 246 9.54 4.99 1.54
C VAL A 246 9.37 6.06 0.47
N LYS A 247 10.02 5.91 -0.69
CA LYS A 247 9.89 6.85 -1.81
C LYS A 247 8.51 6.80 -2.46
N ALA A 248 8.00 7.94 -2.95
CA ALA A 248 6.67 8.05 -3.54
C ALA A 248 6.39 7.03 -4.67
N ALA A 249 7.36 6.80 -5.57
CA ALA A 249 7.24 5.83 -6.65
C ALA A 249 6.98 4.40 -6.13
N VAL A 250 7.59 4.03 -5.00
CA VAL A 250 7.39 2.73 -4.37
C VAL A 250 6.03 2.65 -3.68
N VAL A 251 5.58 3.73 -3.04
CA VAL A 251 4.23 3.81 -2.45
C VAL A 251 3.18 3.56 -3.53
N GLU A 252 3.24 4.29 -4.65
CA GLU A 252 2.31 4.10 -5.76
C GLU A 252 2.47 2.74 -6.46
N GLY A 253 3.70 2.24 -6.61
CA GLY A 253 3.95 0.91 -7.18
C GLY A 253 3.41 -0.24 -6.32
N SER A 254 3.22 -0.02 -5.02
CA SER A 254 2.53 -0.96 -4.13
C SER A 254 0.99 -0.90 -4.22
N GLY A 255 0.44 -0.01 -5.05
CA GLY A 255 -1.01 0.17 -5.22
C GLY A 255 -1.65 1.08 -4.16
N VAL A 256 -0.84 1.88 -3.46
CA VAL A 256 -1.28 2.82 -2.44
C VAL A 256 -1.22 4.25 -2.99
N HIS A 257 -2.28 5.03 -2.80
CA HIS A 257 -2.28 6.44 -3.18
C HIS A 257 -1.28 7.23 -2.32
N TYR A 258 -0.27 7.83 -2.96
CA TYR A 258 0.81 8.53 -2.27
C TYR A 258 0.43 9.96 -1.85
N GLN A 259 -0.53 10.59 -2.54
CA GLN A 259 -0.92 12.00 -2.35
C GLN A 259 -1.65 12.25 -1.04
N GLU A 260 -2.35 11.24 -0.51
CA GLU A 260 -3.08 11.35 0.76
C GLU A 260 -2.15 11.20 1.97
N ARG A 261 -0.89 10.77 1.77
CA ARG A 261 0.05 10.46 2.86
C ARG A 261 0.96 11.63 3.19
N HIS A 262 1.27 11.77 4.48
CA HIS A 262 2.27 12.72 4.96
C HIS A 262 3.63 12.47 4.30
N ALA A 263 4.05 13.40 3.45
CA ALA A 263 5.36 13.41 2.84
C ALA A 263 6.31 14.21 3.74
N TYR A 264 7.42 13.59 4.14
CA TYR A 264 8.56 14.29 4.68
C TYR A 264 9.49 14.65 3.52
N ASN A 265 9.61 15.95 3.24
CA ASN A 265 10.73 16.46 2.46
C ASN A 265 11.89 16.67 3.41
N LYS A 266 13.06 16.12 3.08
CA LYS A 266 14.29 16.44 3.79
C LYS A 266 14.53 17.94 3.66
N LEU A 267 14.56 18.66 4.78
CA LEU A 267 15.13 20.01 4.83
C LEU A 267 16.64 19.87 4.64
N SER A 268 17.12 19.70 3.40
CA SER A 268 18.54 19.91 3.11
C SER A 268 18.80 20.33 1.67
N SER A 269 19.33 21.55 1.58
CA SER A 269 20.14 22.19 0.54
C SER A 269 19.58 22.28 -0.88
N GLN A 270 19.67 23.51 -1.38
CA GLN A 270 19.23 24.04 -2.68
C GLN A 270 19.84 23.35 -3.93
N GLU A 271 20.38 22.14 -3.86
CA GLU A 271 21.22 21.64 -4.96
C GLU A 271 20.82 20.32 -5.61
N LYS A 272 19.94 19.46 -5.05
CA LYS A 272 19.45 18.28 -5.80
C LYS A 272 17.99 17.94 -5.46
N ARG A 273 17.16 17.82 -6.50
CA ARG A 273 15.75 17.40 -6.43
C ARG A 273 15.68 15.91 -6.09
N GLU A 274 15.78 15.58 -4.81
CA GLU A 274 15.55 14.22 -4.33
C GLU A 274 14.04 13.90 -4.25
N ASP A 275 13.69 12.63 -4.50
CA ASP A 275 12.33 12.16 -4.32
C ASP A 275 11.90 12.28 -2.85
N PRO A 276 10.67 12.73 -2.58
CA PRO A 276 10.13 12.77 -1.22
C PRO A 276 10.11 11.38 -0.58
N LEU A 277 10.35 11.36 0.73
CA LEU A 277 10.10 10.21 1.55
C LEU A 277 8.71 10.34 2.18
N HIS A 278 7.92 9.28 2.11
CA HIS A 278 6.59 9.18 2.70
C HIS A 278 6.68 8.33 3.96
N LEU A 279 6.08 8.83 5.05
CA LEU A 279 5.94 8.07 6.29
C LEU A 279 4.82 7.04 6.11
N VAL A 280 5.20 5.78 5.96
CA VAL A 280 4.29 4.66 5.73
C VAL A 280 4.28 3.69 6.91
N GLY A 281 5.45 3.54 7.56
CA GLY A 281 5.67 2.63 8.67
C GLY A 281 6.18 1.25 8.19
N GLY A 282 7.07 0.63 8.96
CA GLY A 282 7.69 -0.66 8.62
C GLY A 282 6.69 -1.80 8.47
N GLY A 283 5.57 -1.76 9.21
CA GLY A 283 4.45 -2.69 9.09
C GLY A 283 3.46 -2.29 7.99
N SER A 284 3.95 -1.91 6.82
CA SER A 284 3.08 -1.51 5.70
C SER A 284 3.52 -2.14 4.38
N VAL A 285 2.57 -2.37 3.48
CA VAL A 285 2.85 -2.91 2.13
C VAL A 285 3.95 -2.12 1.40
N PRO A 286 3.95 -0.76 1.38
CA PRO A 286 5.03 -0.01 0.75
C PRO A 286 6.42 -0.29 1.31
N ALA A 287 6.54 -0.61 2.61
CA ALA A 287 7.82 -0.88 3.25
C ALA A 287 8.39 -2.25 2.85
N PHE A 288 7.55 -3.27 2.65
CA PHE A 288 7.95 -4.53 2.01
C PHE A 288 8.26 -4.34 0.52
N ALA A 289 7.42 -3.57 -0.17
CA ALA A 289 7.59 -3.25 -1.58
C ALA A 289 8.94 -2.55 -1.86
N ALA A 290 9.39 -1.70 -0.94
CA ALA A 290 10.70 -1.04 -1.01
C ALA A 290 11.86 -2.04 -1.00
N PHE A 291 11.76 -3.11 -0.20
CA PHE A 291 12.79 -4.15 -0.13
C PHE A 291 12.91 -4.95 -1.44
N VAL A 292 11.77 -5.25 -2.09
CA VAL A 292 11.74 -6.09 -3.30
C VAL A 292 11.86 -5.29 -4.61
N THR A 293 11.91 -3.96 -4.54
CA THR A 293 11.99 -3.09 -5.73
C THR A 293 13.28 -3.37 -6.50
N LYS A 294 13.17 -3.64 -7.81
CA LYS A 294 14.26 -4.03 -8.73
C LYS A 294 15.03 -5.30 -8.33
N GLN A 295 14.48 -6.11 -7.43
CA GLN A 295 15.10 -7.37 -7.04
C GLN A 295 14.96 -8.40 -8.15
N ILE A 296 16.04 -9.11 -8.45
CA ILE A 296 16.05 -10.29 -9.33
C ILE A 296 16.45 -11.49 -8.48
N VAL A 297 15.49 -12.40 -8.27
CA VAL A 297 15.73 -13.68 -7.63
C VAL A 297 16.47 -14.58 -8.61
N GLU A 298 17.68 -14.98 -8.25
CA GLU A 298 18.60 -15.68 -9.16
C GLU A 298 18.21 -17.15 -9.39
N LYS A 299 17.58 -17.77 -8.38
CA LYS A 299 17.25 -19.19 -8.35
C LYS A 299 15.82 -19.40 -7.88
N ALA A 300 15.02 -20.14 -8.63
CA ALA A 300 13.61 -20.37 -8.31
C ALA A 300 13.42 -21.10 -6.97
N GLU A 301 14.40 -21.89 -6.53
CA GLU A 301 14.42 -22.61 -5.26
C GLU A 301 14.52 -21.68 -4.04
N GLN A 302 14.88 -20.40 -4.25
CA GLN A 302 14.85 -19.39 -3.19
C GLN A 302 13.42 -18.94 -2.87
N LEU A 303 12.43 -19.35 -3.67
CA LEU A 303 11.02 -19.05 -3.48
C LEU A 303 10.26 -20.28 -2.92
N PRO A 304 9.23 -20.07 -2.08
CA PRO A 304 8.71 -18.77 -1.63
C PRO A 304 9.61 -18.08 -0.61
N GLN A 305 9.83 -16.76 -0.77
CA GLN A 305 10.42 -15.92 0.27
C GLN A 305 9.30 -15.37 1.15
N LYS A 306 9.36 -15.64 2.46
CA LYS A 306 8.37 -15.21 3.45
C LYS A 306 9.03 -14.27 4.45
N LEU A 307 8.57 -13.02 4.53
CA LEU A 307 9.10 -11.98 5.41
C LEU A 307 8.02 -11.53 6.38
N ALA A 308 8.34 -11.33 7.65
CA ALA A 308 7.42 -10.79 8.66
C ALA A 308 8.09 -9.72 9.51
N THR A 309 7.34 -8.70 9.91
CA THR A 309 7.83 -7.64 10.79
C THR A 309 6.75 -7.20 11.77
N SER A 310 7.18 -6.75 12.95
CA SER A 310 6.35 -5.93 13.84
C SER A 310 6.80 -4.50 13.66
N GLY A 311 5.89 -3.64 13.24
CA GLY A 311 6.21 -2.28 12.86
C GLY A 311 5.03 -1.35 13.00
N ARG A 312 5.29 -0.05 12.91
CA ARG A 312 4.21 0.93 12.86
C ARG A 312 3.57 0.92 11.47
N ASN A 313 2.29 1.25 11.42
CA ASN A 313 1.57 1.59 10.20
C ASN A 313 0.96 2.97 10.37
N TYR A 314 1.32 3.90 9.49
CA TYR A 314 0.84 5.28 9.51
C TYR A 314 -0.23 5.49 8.46
N ILE A 315 -1.43 5.83 8.94
CA ILE A 315 -2.64 5.95 8.14
C ILE A 315 -2.89 7.45 7.87
N PRO A 316 -3.12 7.83 6.60
CA PRO A 316 -3.44 9.20 6.24
C PRO A 316 -4.77 9.67 6.83
N VAL A 317 -5.06 10.97 6.64
CA VAL A 317 -6.37 11.53 7.02
C VAL A 317 -7.46 10.85 6.18
N GLY A 318 -8.41 10.21 6.85
CA GLY A 318 -9.53 9.49 6.24
C GLY A 318 -10.76 9.52 7.14
N GLU A 319 -11.60 8.49 7.09
CA GLU A 319 -12.80 8.39 7.94
C GLU A 319 -12.45 8.50 9.43
N GLU A 320 -13.14 9.41 10.11
CA GLU A 320 -12.98 9.62 11.54
C GLU A 320 -13.62 8.47 12.31
N ARG A 321 -12.77 7.54 12.72
CA ARG A 321 -13.14 6.48 13.67
C ARG A 321 -12.74 6.90 15.08
N GLN A 322 -13.46 6.42 16.08
CA GLN A 322 -13.17 6.79 17.48
C GLN A 322 -12.19 5.80 18.13
N GLY A 323 -11.43 6.31 19.09
CA GLY A 323 -10.53 5.52 19.93
C GLY A 323 -9.43 4.79 19.16
N LEU A 324 -9.09 3.59 19.62
CA LEU A 324 -7.98 2.79 19.08
C LEU A 324 -8.22 2.33 17.63
N PHE A 325 -9.48 2.34 17.16
CA PHE A 325 -9.83 2.06 15.77
C PHE A 325 -9.52 3.23 14.82
N GLY A 326 -9.41 4.45 15.34
CA GLY A 326 -9.17 5.68 14.58
C GLY A 326 -7.75 6.23 14.68
N CYS A 327 -6.85 5.54 15.40
CA CYS A 327 -5.47 6.01 15.55
C CYS A 327 -4.74 6.09 14.22
N ARG A 328 -4.02 7.20 14.01
CA ARG A 328 -3.19 7.44 12.80
C ARG A 328 -1.91 6.62 12.78
N GLN A 329 -1.41 6.27 13.96
CA GLN A 329 -0.30 5.34 14.14
C GLN A 329 -0.86 4.10 14.79
N ARG A 330 -0.56 2.93 14.25
CA ARG A 330 -0.92 1.64 14.84
C ARG A 330 0.31 0.75 14.92
N LEU A 331 0.40 -0.10 15.93
CA LEU A 331 1.31 -1.24 15.89
C LEU A 331 0.64 -2.38 15.14
N VAL A 332 1.34 -2.97 14.19
CA VAL A 332 0.87 -4.13 13.44
C VAL A 332 1.96 -5.18 13.32
N VAL A 333 1.56 -6.43 13.16
CA VAL A 333 2.43 -7.50 12.67
C VAL A 333 1.99 -7.85 11.28
N ASP A 334 2.80 -7.50 10.29
CA ASP A 334 2.53 -7.70 8.87
C ASP A 334 3.62 -8.61 8.26
N GLY A 335 3.32 -9.19 7.10
CA GLY A 335 4.21 -10.06 6.36
C GLY A 335 3.96 -10.03 4.87
N PHE A 336 4.95 -10.52 4.13
CA PHE A 336 4.99 -10.51 2.67
C PHE A 336 5.56 -11.82 2.17
N VAL A 337 4.81 -12.50 1.30
CA VAL A 337 5.21 -13.75 0.65
C VAL A 337 5.41 -13.47 -0.82
N MET A 338 6.61 -13.76 -1.33
CA MET A 338 6.94 -13.67 -2.74
C MET A 338 7.15 -15.09 -3.29
N TYR A 339 6.55 -15.39 -4.43
CA TYR A 339 6.62 -16.72 -5.06
C TYR A 339 6.48 -16.62 -6.58
N ILE A 340 6.61 -17.74 -7.29
CA ILE A 340 6.26 -17.86 -8.70
C ILE A 340 5.01 -18.71 -8.77
N ASP A 341 3.97 -18.18 -9.40
CA ASP A 341 2.71 -18.88 -9.58
C ASP A 341 2.85 -19.93 -10.70
N LYS A 342 2.73 -21.21 -10.32
CA LYS A 342 2.59 -22.33 -11.25
C LYS A 342 1.11 -22.69 -11.40
N GLU A 343 0.47 -22.11 -12.43
CA GLU A 343 -0.89 -22.45 -12.85
C GLU A 343 -1.97 -22.27 -11.75
N GLY A 344 -1.82 -21.31 -10.83
CA GLY A 344 -2.78 -20.98 -9.77
C GLY A 344 -2.84 -21.97 -8.61
N MET A 345 -2.11 -23.09 -8.67
CA MET A 345 -2.08 -24.09 -7.59
C MET A 345 -1.44 -23.54 -6.30
N ASP A 346 -0.47 -22.64 -6.44
CA ASP A 346 0.26 -22.08 -5.30
C ASP A 346 -0.59 -21.07 -4.53
N ASP A 347 -1.46 -20.30 -5.19
CA ASP A 347 -2.33 -19.29 -4.55
C ASP A 347 -3.24 -19.93 -3.51
N LYS A 348 -4.00 -20.96 -3.90
CA LYS A 348 -4.93 -21.64 -2.99
C LYS A 348 -4.19 -22.26 -1.80
N GLN A 349 -3.09 -22.97 -2.05
CA GLN A 349 -2.34 -23.63 -0.98
C GLN A 349 -1.73 -22.63 0.00
N ASN A 350 -1.20 -21.50 -0.50
CA ASN A 350 -0.64 -20.46 0.35
C ASN A 350 -1.74 -19.81 1.19
N VAL A 351 -2.89 -19.48 0.60
CA VAL A 351 -4.03 -18.90 1.31
C VAL A 351 -4.55 -19.83 2.40
N ASP A 352 -4.77 -21.11 2.10
CA ASP A 352 -5.29 -22.07 3.07
C ASP A 352 -4.35 -22.21 4.28
N LYS A 353 -3.03 -22.30 4.04
CA LYS A 353 -2.02 -22.36 5.12
C LYS A 353 -2.02 -21.09 5.98
N LEU A 354 -2.10 -19.92 5.36
CA LEU A 354 -2.12 -18.64 6.07
C LEU A 354 -3.44 -18.43 6.84
N LEU A 355 -4.58 -18.84 6.28
CA LEU A 355 -5.87 -18.81 6.97
C LEU A 355 -5.84 -19.70 8.20
N MET A 356 -5.32 -20.92 8.08
CA MET A 356 -5.18 -21.84 9.21
C MET A 356 -4.28 -21.27 10.30
N LEU A 357 -3.16 -20.65 9.94
CA LEU A 357 -2.28 -19.97 10.89
C LEU A 357 -3.02 -18.85 11.64
N LEU A 358 -3.77 -17.99 10.93
CA LEU A 358 -4.56 -16.95 11.58
C LEU A 358 -5.64 -17.54 12.49
N ILE A 359 -6.46 -18.48 11.99
CA ILE A 359 -7.51 -19.13 12.78
C ILE A 359 -6.92 -19.74 14.06
N GLN A 360 -5.82 -20.48 13.98
CA GLN A 360 -5.17 -21.07 15.15
C GLN A 360 -4.65 -20.01 16.13
N SER A 361 -4.09 -18.91 15.62
CA SER A 361 -3.56 -17.83 16.46
C SER A 361 -4.70 -17.10 17.19
N TYR A 362 -5.76 -16.71 16.47
CA TYR A 362 -6.90 -16.01 17.07
C TYR A 362 -7.73 -16.90 18.00
N SER A 363 -7.90 -18.19 17.69
CA SER A 363 -8.65 -19.12 18.56
C SER A 363 -8.03 -19.26 19.95
N LYS A 364 -6.70 -19.19 20.07
CA LYS A 364 -6.01 -19.24 21.37
C LYS A 364 -6.30 -18.01 22.24
N LEU A 365 -6.65 -16.87 21.64
CA LEU A 365 -7.02 -15.66 22.38
C LEU A 365 -8.37 -15.81 23.11
N GLY A 366 -9.21 -16.80 22.72
CA GLY A 366 -10.46 -17.09 23.41
C GLY A 366 -11.56 -16.05 23.23
N LEU A 367 -11.50 -15.24 22.16
CA LEU A 367 -12.46 -14.18 21.85
C LEU A 367 -13.23 -14.51 20.58
N HIS A 368 -14.50 -14.06 20.49
CA HIS A 368 -15.32 -14.29 19.30
C HIS A 368 -14.74 -13.55 18.08
N PHE A 369 -14.53 -14.30 17.00
CA PHE A 369 -14.11 -13.76 15.71
C PHE A 369 -14.71 -14.54 14.56
N ARG A 370 -14.68 -13.94 13.38
CA ARG A 370 -15.05 -14.59 12.12
C ARG A 370 -13.99 -14.37 11.06
N VAL A 371 -13.98 -15.25 10.07
CA VAL A 371 -13.21 -15.08 8.84
C VAL A 371 -14.16 -14.89 7.69
N ILE A 372 -13.94 -13.83 6.92
CA ILE A 372 -14.71 -13.54 5.71
C ILE A 372 -13.80 -13.47 4.49
N GLN A 373 -14.34 -13.81 3.33
CA GLN A 373 -13.76 -13.48 2.04
C GLN A 373 -14.45 -12.23 1.50
N TYR A 374 -13.66 -11.23 1.13
CA TYR A 374 -14.17 -9.95 0.64
C TYR A 374 -14.59 -10.04 -0.82
N SER A 375 -15.66 -9.33 -1.15
CA SER A 375 -16.07 -9.02 -2.52
C SER A 375 -15.15 -7.99 -3.16
N GLY A 376 -15.23 -7.87 -4.50
CA GLY A 376 -14.40 -6.94 -5.28
C GLY A 376 -14.44 -5.49 -4.81
N ARG A 377 -15.58 -5.02 -4.27
CA ARG A 377 -15.75 -3.64 -3.78
C ARG A 377 -14.90 -3.29 -2.56
N SER A 378 -14.56 -4.29 -1.76
CA SER A 378 -13.76 -4.14 -0.53
C SER A 378 -12.26 -4.36 -0.77
N LEU A 379 -11.85 -4.51 -2.03
CA LEU A 379 -10.45 -4.72 -2.42
C LEU A 379 -9.78 -3.42 -2.85
N SER A 380 -8.54 -3.25 -2.43
CA SER A 380 -7.64 -2.23 -2.95
C SER A 380 -7.26 -2.48 -4.41
N LEU A 381 -6.62 -1.48 -5.05
CA LEU A 381 -6.15 -1.58 -6.43
C LEU A 381 -5.19 -2.76 -6.65
N ALA A 382 -4.34 -3.09 -5.68
CA ALA A 382 -3.37 -4.16 -5.81
C ALA A 382 -3.98 -5.57 -5.62
N GLU A 383 -5.05 -5.69 -4.84
CA GLU A 383 -5.61 -6.97 -4.43
C GLU A 383 -6.42 -7.63 -5.53
N SER A 384 -6.13 -8.88 -5.89
CA SER A 384 -6.98 -9.73 -6.73
C SER A 384 -8.03 -10.49 -5.89
N ALA A 385 -7.71 -10.83 -4.63
CA ALA A 385 -8.63 -11.37 -3.64
C ALA A 385 -8.15 -10.99 -2.23
N ALA A 386 -9.07 -10.94 -1.26
CA ALA A 386 -8.69 -10.76 0.14
C ALA A 386 -9.60 -11.52 1.11
N PHE A 387 -9.03 -11.84 2.27
CA PHE A 387 -9.67 -12.53 3.37
C PHE A 387 -9.42 -11.75 4.65
N GLY A 388 -10.45 -11.48 5.44
CA GLY A 388 -10.37 -10.71 6.67
C GLY A 388 -10.65 -11.57 7.89
N VAL A 389 -9.83 -11.41 8.93
CA VAL A 389 -10.18 -11.85 10.29
C VAL A 389 -10.82 -10.65 10.98
N GLN A 390 -12.08 -10.82 11.38
CA GLN A 390 -12.84 -9.77 12.04
C GLN A 390 -13.27 -10.18 13.44
N MET A 391 -13.08 -9.29 14.40
CA MET A 391 -13.50 -9.47 15.78
C MET A 391 -14.67 -8.54 16.09
N TYR A 392 -15.60 -9.01 16.92
CA TYR A 392 -16.83 -8.27 17.20
C TYR A 392 -16.59 -7.20 18.28
N SER A 393 -17.05 -5.97 18.02
CA SER A 393 -17.14 -4.90 18.99
C SER A 393 -18.56 -4.91 19.59
N PRO A 394 -18.73 -5.31 20.86
CA PRO A 394 -20.05 -5.31 21.50
C PRO A 394 -20.60 -3.89 21.73
N TYR A 395 -19.74 -2.87 21.83
CA TYR A 395 -20.19 -1.48 21.95
C TYR A 395 -20.76 -0.93 20.63
N LEU A 396 -20.09 -1.21 19.50
CA LEU A 396 -20.51 -0.71 18.19
C LEU A 396 -21.53 -1.63 17.50
N ASP A 397 -21.77 -2.83 18.04
CA ASP A 397 -22.55 -3.91 17.40
C ASP A 397 -22.11 -4.18 15.95
N GLN A 398 -20.78 -4.24 15.75
CA GLN A 398 -20.20 -4.46 14.44
C GLN A 398 -18.90 -5.25 14.52
N TYR A 399 -18.44 -5.75 13.38
CA TYR A 399 -17.18 -6.46 13.26
C TYR A 399 -16.06 -5.52 12.80
N GLU A 400 -14.90 -5.67 13.43
CA GLU A 400 -13.68 -4.91 13.16
C GLU A 400 -12.58 -5.80 12.59
N GLU A 401 -11.98 -5.41 11.47
CA GLU A 401 -10.87 -6.14 10.88
C GLU A 401 -9.61 -6.01 11.75
N VAL A 402 -9.11 -7.14 12.22
CA VAL A 402 -7.85 -7.27 12.98
C VAL A 402 -6.76 -7.97 12.18
N GLY A 403 -7.12 -8.85 11.25
CA GLY A 403 -6.18 -9.54 10.37
C GLY A 403 -6.65 -9.53 8.92
N ARG A 404 -5.73 -9.65 7.96
CA ARG A 404 -6.06 -9.67 6.53
C ARG A 404 -5.05 -10.47 5.73
N ILE A 405 -5.50 -11.21 4.73
CA ILE A 405 -4.66 -11.82 3.69
C ILE A 405 -5.06 -11.21 2.35
N SER A 406 -4.09 -10.73 1.59
CA SER A 406 -4.26 -9.96 0.37
C SER A 406 -3.45 -10.63 -0.73
N LEU A 407 -4.11 -11.26 -1.70
CA LEU A 407 -3.44 -11.76 -2.90
C LEU A 407 -3.24 -10.59 -3.85
N CYS A 408 -2.00 -10.33 -4.25
CA CYS A 408 -1.67 -9.23 -5.16
C CYS A 408 -1.22 -9.73 -6.54
N GLY A 409 -1.03 -11.04 -6.71
CA GLY A 409 -0.46 -11.61 -7.94
C GLY A 409 0.81 -10.87 -8.34
N ASN A 410 0.96 -10.58 -9.64
CA ASN A 410 2.09 -9.83 -10.18
C ASN A 410 1.90 -8.30 -10.23
N PHE A 411 0.90 -7.75 -9.54
CA PHE A 411 0.61 -6.31 -9.57
C PHE A 411 1.80 -5.48 -9.08
N ILE A 412 2.32 -5.80 -7.89
CA ILE A 412 3.44 -5.07 -7.28
C ILE A 412 4.73 -5.30 -8.06
N SER A 413 4.99 -6.54 -8.48
CA SER A 413 6.23 -6.92 -9.17
C SER A 413 6.34 -6.32 -10.57
N LYS A 414 5.24 -6.22 -11.34
CA LYS A 414 5.22 -5.50 -12.62
C LYS A 414 5.50 -4.01 -12.45
N ARG A 415 5.03 -3.41 -11.36
CA ARG A 415 5.19 -1.97 -11.09
C ARG A 415 6.57 -1.62 -10.54
N LEU A 416 7.16 -2.51 -9.75
CA LEU A 416 8.43 -2.29 -9.05
C LEU A 416 9.59 -3.14 -9.58
N TRP A 417 9.36 -3.85 -10.68
CA TRP A 417 10.36 -4.63 -11.41
C TRP A 417 10.99 -5.76 -10.59
N THR A 418 10.16 -6.56 -9.91
CA THR A 418 10.60 -7.73 -9.14
C THR A 418 10.48 -9.00 -9.99
N LEU A 419 11.59 -9.69 -10.23
CA LEU A 419 11.67 -10.82 -11.16
C LEU A 419 12.30 -12.05 -10.51
N CYS A 420 12.01 -13.23 -11.05
CA CYS A 420 12.77 -14.46 -10.81
C CYS A 420 13.33 -14.97 -12.14
N LYS A 421 14.61 -15.36 -12.15
CA LYS A 421 15.20 -16.08 -13.28
C LYS A 421 14.72 -17.52 -13.29
N LEU A 422 14.42 -18.02 -14.48
CA LEU A 422 14.07 -19.41 -14.76
C LEU A 422 15.20 -20.07 -15.56
N GLU A 423 15.26 -21.41 -15.50
CA GLU A 423 16.14 -22.19 -16.37
C GLU A 423 15.78 -21.88 -17.84
N LYS A 424 16.78 -21.52 -18.68
CA LYS A 424 16.67 -21.04 -20.09
C LYS A 424 16.71 -19.52 -20.35
N LYS A 425 17.33 -18.70 -19.49
CA LYS A 425 17.48 -17.23 -19.67
C LYS A 425 16.14 -16.47 -19.74
N CYS A 426 15.04 -17.08 -19.31
CA CYS A 426 13.77 -16.41 -19.16
C CYS A 426 13.65 -15.84 -17.74
N ALA A 427 12.99 -14.70 -17.57
CA ALA A 427 12.67 -14.13 -16.28
C ALA A 427 11.16 -13.87 -16.20
N GLN A 428 10.58 -14.12 -15.04
CA GLN A 428 9.14 -13.95 -14.80
C GLN A 428 8.92 -13.02 -13.60
N PHE A 429 7.88 -12.20 -13.66
CA PHE A 429 7.43 -11.39 -12.52
C PHE A 429 6.92 -12.29 -11.40
N THR A 430 7.35 -12.02 -10.17
CA THR A 430 6.92 -12.79 -9.01
C THR A 430 5.47 -12.45 -8.63
N SER A 431 4.75 -13.43 -8.09
CA SER A 431 3.48 -13.20 -7.42
C SER A 431 3.73 -12.84 -5.95
N SER A 432 2.79 -12.10 -5.35
CA SER A 432 2.89 -11.67 -3.96
C SER A 432 1.60 -11.85 -3.18
N ILE A 433 1.74 -12.24 -1.93
CA ILE A 433 0.68 -12.21 -0.91
C ILE A 433 1.15 -11.30 0.22
N HIS A 434 0.32 -10.35 0.60
CA HIS A 434 0.51 -9.57 1.82
C HIS A 434 -0.38 -10.15 2.92
N ILE A 435 0.14 -10.27 4.13
CA ILE A 435 -0.60 -10.73 5.29
C ILE A 435 -0.45 -9.75 6.44
N ARG A 436 -1.57 -9.29 6.98
CA ARG A 436 -1.66 -8.72 8.30
C ARG A 436 -2.01 -9.81 9.29
N PHE A 437 -1.02 -10.21 10.08
CA PHE A 437 -1.25 -11.14 11.17
C PHE A 437 -2.15 -10.50 12.22
N CYS A 438 -1.85 -9.26 12.61
CA CYS A 438 -2.68 -8.52 13.57
C CYS A 438 -2.46 -7.00 13.51
N ASN A 439 -3.55 -6.24 13.49
CA ASN A 439 -3.61 -4.85 13.93
C ASN A 439 -3.73 -4.82 15.46
N ILE A 440 -2.58 -4.79 16.14
CA ILE A 440 -2.51 -4.91 17.61
C ILE A 440 -3.25 -3.77 18.29
N THR A 441 -3.09 -2.54 17.80
CA THR A 441 -3.79 -1.38 18.38
C THR A 441 -5.31 -1.58 18.38
N GLY A 442 -5.89 -2.06 17.28
CA GLY A 442 -7.31 -2.38 17.20
C GLY A 442 -7.71 -3.58 18.07
N LEU A 443 -6.88 -4.63 18.09
CA LEU A 443 -7.10 -5.82 18.92
C LEU A 443 -7.20 -5.46 20.41
N LEU A 444 -6.38 -4.53 20.91
CA LEU A 444 -6.43 -4.09 22.30
C LEU A 444 -7.78 -3.44 22.65
N GLY A 445 -8.33 -2.61 21.75
CA GLY A 445 -9.67 -2.05 21.95
C GLY A 445 -10.76 -3.12 22.02
N LEU A 446 -10.70 -4.11 21.11
CA LEU A 446 -11.65 -5.22 21.10
C LEU A 446 -11.49 -6.14 22.31
N LEU A 447 -10.27 -6.39 22.76
CA LEU A 447 -9.99 -7.14 23.98
C LEU A 447 -10.67 -6.48 25.18
N MET A 448 -10.48 -5.17 25.34
CA MET A 448 -11.10 -4.42 26.42
C MET A 448 -12.63 -4.54 26.37
N GLU A 449 -13.23 -4.41 25.18
CA GLU A 449 -14.67 -4.50 25.02
C GLU A 449 -15.26 -5.89 25.23
N ASN A 450 -14.58 -6.94 24.77
CA ASN A 450 -15.07 -8.31 24.90
C ASN A 450 -14.84 -8.89 26.29
N SER A 451 -13.86 -8.38 27.04
CA SER A 451 -13.53 -8.89 28.39
C SER A 451 -14.06 -8.00 29.52
N GLN A 452 -15.12 -7.24 29.24
CA GLN A 452 -15.77 -6.38 30.23
C GLN A 452 -16.41 -7.17 31.35
N THR A 453 -16.21 -6.67 32.56
CA THR A 453 -17.02 -7.00 33.72
C THR A 453 -17.99 -5.85 33.98
N GLY A 454 -19.09 -6.09 34.69
CA GLY A 454 -19.99 -5.01 35.10
C GLY A 454 -19.22 -3.87 35.79
N HIS A 455 -19.80 -2.67 35.83
CA HIS A 455 -19.21 -1.46 36.44
C HIS A 455 -18.03 -0.82 35.66
N SER A 456 -18.02 -0.91 34.33
CA SER A 456 -17.02 -0.25 33.46
C SER A 456 -15.58 -0.70 33.73
N ALA A 457 -15.40 -1.96 34.11
CA ALA A 457 -14.13 -2.63 34.27
C ALA A 457 -13.95 -3.73 33.22
N TYR A 458 -12.73 -4.22 33.06
CA TYR A 458 -12.43 -5.36 32.20
C TYR A 458 -11.33 -6.21 32.83
N VAL A 459 -11.27 -7.49 32.46
CA VAL A 459 -10.26 -8.43 32.95
C VAL A 459 -9.49 -8.98 31.76
N ILE A 460 -8.16 -9.02 31.86
CA ILE A 460 -7.34 -9.67 30.83
C ILE A 460 -7.55 -11.18 30.95
N PRO A 461 -7.93 -11.91 29.88
CA PRO A 461 -8.10 -13.36 29.91
C PRO A 461 -6.85 -14.08 30.40
N GLU A 462 -7.03 -15.19 31.11
CA GLU A 462 -5.95 -15.95 31.77
C GLU A 462 -4.82 -16.32 30.80
N TYR A 463 -5.15 -16.77 29.59
CA TYR A 463 -4.15 -17.08 28.56
C TYR A 463 -3.28 -15.86 28.17
N MET A 464 -3.86 -14.67 28.14
CA MET A 464 -3.09 -13.45 27.84
C MET A 464 -2.23 -13.02 29.02
N GLN A 465 -2.67 -13.27 30.25
CA GLN A 465 -1.84 -13.07 31.45
C GLN A 465 -0.65 -14.05 31.47
N SER A 466 -0.86 -15.31 31.07
CA SER A 466 0.26 -16.26 30.94
C SER A 466 1.24 -15.84 29.86
N LEU A 467 0.78 -15.27 28.73
CA LEU A 467 1.66 -14.70 27.71
C LEU A 467 2.50 -13.52 28.24
N ILE A 468 1.91 -12.63 29.06
CA ILE A 468 2.68 -11.56 29.71
C ILE A 468 3.75 -12.16 30.63
N SER A 469 3.37 -13.17 31.43
CA SER A 469 4.29 -13.80 32.39
C SER A 469 5.45 -14.51 31.69
N GLU A 470 5.17 -15.24 30.61
CA GLU A 470 6.19 -15.86 29.75
C GLU A 470 7.12 -14.80 29.14
N TYR A 471 6.56 -13.72 28.58
CA TYR A 471 7.34 -12.64 27.98
C TYR A 471 8.25 -11.91 28.98
N LEU A 472 7.83 -11.73 30.22
CA LEU A 472 8.65 -11.12 31.28
C LEU A 472 9.69 -12.07 31.88
N SER A 473 9.54 -13.38 31.69
CA SER A 473 10.47 -14.40 32.18
C SER A 473 11.66 -14.66 31.27
N HIS A 474 11.54 -14.24 30.00
CA HIS A 474 12.60 -14.25 28.99
C HIS A 474 13.28 -12.89 28.90
#